data_AF-A0A6B2SZ46-F1
#
_entry.id   AF-A0A6B2SZ46-F1
#
_cell.length_a   1.000
_cell.length_b   1.000
_cell.length_c   1.000
_cell.angle_alpha   90.00
_cell.angle_beta   90.00
_cell.angle_gamma   90.00
#
_symmetry.space_group_name_H-M   'P 1'
#
loop_
_entity.id
_entity.type
_entity.pdbx_description
1 polymer ?
#
loop_
_entity_poly.entity_id
_entity_poly.type
_entity_poly.pdbx_seq_one_letter_code
_entity_poly.pdbx_strand_id
1 'polypeptide(L)'
;MGILSILVAVLIGLWCYPLFAGNWRRSPLWFAMNAVALLLGTGVTYLIGAFAGGLDTEEECHNAGQTYDSAYRSAHFREFGRWYPLHEKCNAGYDLVPAWVNPTLIVLPVLATLCLAYSLRLALIHRRTEHLRGVPGPGTRAR
;
A
#
# COMPACT_ATOMS: atom_id res chain seq x y z
N MET A 1 -8.85 21.22 15.38
CA MET A 1 -8.91 19.76 15.63
C MET A 1 -10.27 19.15 15.23
N GLY A 2 -11.41 19.75 15.59
CA GLY A 2 -12.75 19.20 15.29
C GLY A 2 -13.14 19.13 13.80
N ILE A 3 -12.94 20.21 13.04
CA ILE A 3 -13.31 20.27 11.60
C ILE A 3 -12.55 19.23 10.78
N LEU A 4 -11.23 19.09 11.00
CA LEU A 4 -10.40 18.09 10.32
C LEU A 4 -10.91 16.67 10.60
N SER A 5 -11.28 16.37 11.85
CA SER A 5 -11.79 15.06 12.25
C SER A 5 -13.13 14.74 11.58
N ILE A 6 -14.02 15.73 11.47
CA ILE A 6 -15.31 15.59 10.78
C ILE A 6 -15.08 15.35 9.29
N LEU A 7 -14.19 16.10 8.66
CA LEU A 7 -13.87 15.92 7.23
C LEU A 7 -13.31 14.52 6.96
N VAL A 8 -12.39 14.04 7.80
CA VAL A 8 -11.84 12.68 7.68
C VAL A 8 -12.94 11.63 7.85
N ALA A 9 -13.81 11.76 8.84
CA ALA A 9 -14.91 10.83 9.06
C ALA A 9 -15.90 10.80 7.88
N VAL A 10 -16.22 11.96 7.30
CA VAL A 10 -17.09 12.06 6.11
C VAL A 10 -16.43 11.42 4.89
N LEU A 11 -15.14 11.67 4.66
CA LEU A 11 -14.39 11.06 3.55
C LEU A 11 -14.33 9.53 3.68
N ILE A 12 -14.06 9.02 4.88
CA ILE A 12 -14.09 7.57 5.17
C ILE A 12 -15.50 7.01 4.95
N GLY A 13 -16.53 7.70 5.45
CA GLY A 13 -17.92 7.29 5.28
C GLY A 13 -18.32 7.20 3.80
N LEU A 14 -17.96 8.19 2.98
CA LEU A 14 -18.20 8.20 1.54
C LEU A 14 -17.42 7.10 0.82
N TRP A 15 -16.19 6.82 1.26
CA TRP A 15 -15.35 5.76 0.69
C TRP A 15 -15.83 4.35 1.04
N CYS A 16 -16.41 4.18 2.23
CA CYS A 16 -17.03 2.94 2.71
C CYS A 16 -18.49 2.76 2.26
N TYR A 17 -19.18 3.84 1.85
CA TYR A 17 -20.57 3.79 1.40
C TYR A 17 -20.87 2.69 0.36
N PRO A 18 -20.00 2.42 -0.65
CA PRO A 18 -20.22 1.34 -1.61
C PRO A 18 -20.26 -0.07 -0.98
N LEU A 19 -19.57 -0.27 0.15
CA LEU A 19 -19.62 -1.52 0.92
C LEU A 19 -21.00 -1.68 1.56
N PHE A 20 -21.51 -0.63 2.20
CA PHE A 20 -22.83 -0.62 2.85
C PHE A 20 -23.99 -0.67 1.85
N ALA A 21 -23.86 0.02 0.71
CA ALA A 21 -24.87 0.03 -0.34
C ALA A 21 -24.89 -1.26 -1.19
N GLY A 22 -24.01 -2.23 -0.92
CA GLY A 22 -23.92 -3.49 -1.67
C GLY A 22 -23.41 -3.36 -3.12
N ASN A 23 -23.14 -2.14 -3.58
CA ASN A 23 -22.73 -1.83 -4.95
C ASN A 23 -21.23 -2.01 -5.20
N TRP A 24 -20.43 -2.28 -4.16
CA TRP A 24 -18.97 -2.46 -4.28
C TRP A 24 -18.58 -3.53 -5.32
N ARG A 25 -19.36 -4.61 -5.45
CA ARG A 25 -19.08 -5.70 -6.41
C ARG A 25 -19.18 -5.29 -7.88
N ARG A 26 -19.82 -4.17 -8.20
CA ARG A 26 -20.03 -3.69 -9.57
C ARG A 26 -19.09 -2.57 -9.98
N SER A 27 -18.34 -1.97 -9.05
CA SER A 27 -17.51 -0.80 -9.33
C SER A 27 -16.03 -1.19 -9.53
N PRO A 28 -15.53 -1.32 -10.77
CA PRO A 28 -14.11 -1.55 -11.01
C PRO A 28 -13.25 -0.38 -10.49
N LEU A 29 -13.79 0.84 -10.54
CA LEU A 29 -13.10 2.06 -10.09
C LEU A 29 -12.84 2.03 -8.57
N TRP A 30 -13.78 1.52 -7.77
CA TRP A 30 -13.62 1.43 -6.31
C TRP A 30 -12.42 0.55 -5.92
N PHE A 31 -12.26 -0.61 -6.58
CA PHE A 31 -11.09 -1.47 -6.37
C PHE A 31 -9.78 -0.85 -6.87
N ALA A 32 -9.81 -0.12 -7.99
CA ALA A 32 -8.63 0.59 -8.49
C ALA A 32 -8.18 1.68 -7.51
N MET A 33 -9.11 2.46 -6.95
CA MET A 33 -8.80 3.48 -5.94
C MET A 33 -8.23 2.86 -4.66
N ASN A 34 -8.77 1.72 -4.21
CA ASN A 34 -8.22 0.96 -3.08
C ASN A 34 -6.79 0.51 -3.34
N ALA A 35 -6.53 -0.05 -4.53
CA ALA A 35 -5.18 -0.46 -4.90
C ALA A 35 -4.18 0.71 -4.88
N VAL A 36 -4.57 1.86 -5.45
CA VAL A 36 -3.72 3.07 -5.41
C VAL A 36 -3.47 3.50 -3.97
N ALA A 37 -4.49 3.54 -3.12
CA ALA A 37 -4.33 3.89 -1.71
C ALA A 37 -3.38 2.92 -0.97
N LEU A 38 -3.50 1.61 -1.23
CA LEU A 38 -2.60 0.59 -0.66
C LEU A 38 -1.15 0.75 -1.14
N LEU A 39 -0.95 1.09 -2.42
CA LEU A 39 0.39 1.37 -2.96
C LEU A 39 1.00 2.64 -2.37
N LEU A 40 0.20 3.71 -2.20
CA LEU A 40 0.64 4.92 -1.50
C LEU A 40 1.01 4.61 -0.05
N GLY A 41 0.20 3.82 0.66
CA GLY A 41 0.50 3.36 2.02
C GLY A 41 1.77 2.51 2.09
N THR A 42 2.04 1.70 1.07
CA THR A 42 3.30 0.94 0.93
C THR A 42 4.47 1.89 0.80
N GLY A 43 4.36 2.92 -0.04
CA GLY A 43 5.39 3.96 -0.21
C GLY A 43 5.67 4.71 1.10
N VAL A 44 4.63 5.14 1.81
CA VAL A 44 4.78 5.79 3.13
C VAL A 44 5.46 4.85 4.13
N THR A 45 5.03 3.58 4.19
CA THR A 45 5.64 2.58 5.08
C THR A 45 7.12 2.35 4.76
N TYR A 46 7.46 2.33 3.47
CA TYR A 46 8.84 2.18 3.02
C TYR A 46 9.70 3.37 3.46
N LEU A 47 9.18 4.60 3.31
CA LEU A 47 9.87 5.80 3.76
C LEU A 47 10.08 5.79 5.29
N ILE A 48 9.07 5.38 6.06
CA ILE A 48 9.20 5.25 7.53
C ILE A 48 10.35 4.29 7.89
N GLY A 49 10.43 3.13 7.22
CA GLY A 49 11.53 2.20 7.46
C GLY A 49 12.88 2.72 6.97
N ALA A 50 12.93 3.31 5.78
CA ALA A 50 14.18 3.75 5.15
C ALA A 50 14.81 4.95 5.86
N PHE A 51 13.99 5.76 6.53
CA PHE A 51 14.42 6.92 7.31
C PHE A 51 14.32 6.68 8.83
N ALA A 52 14.23 5.42 9.28
CA ALA A 52 14.17 5.10 10.71
C ALA A 52 15.42 5.56 11.49
N GLY A 53 16.56 5.67 10.80
CA GLY A 53 17.83 6.16 11.37
C GLY A 53 18.02 7.67 11.26
N GLY A 54 17.02 8.43 10.80
CA GLY A 54 17.08 9.88 10.73
C GLY A 54 18.21 10.43 9.84
N LEU A 55 18.62 11.66 10.15
CA LEU A 55 19.81 12.29 9.55
C LEU A 55 21.11 11.83 10.22
N ASP A 56 21.03 11.52 11.51
CA ASP A 56 22.11 10.97 12.31
C ASP A 56 21.61 9.74 13.08
N THR A 57 22.03 8.57 12.61
CA THR A 57 21.62 7.30 13.22
C THR A 57 22.21 7.12 14.60
N GLU A 58 23.37 7.71 14.89
CA GLU A 58 23.97 7.67 16.23
C GLU A 58 23.07 8.41 17.23
N GLU A 59 22.59 9.59 16.85
CA GLU A 59 21.65 10.38 17.66
C GLU A 59 20.34 9.63 17.92
N GLU A 60 19.74 9.01 16.90
CA GLU A 60 18.49 8.25 17.07
C GLU A 60 18.68 7.00 17.93
N CYS A 61 19.83 6.32 17.81
CA CYS A 61 20.18 5.22 18.71
C CYS A 61 20.28 5.68 20.16
N HIS A 62 20.91 6.83 20.41
CA HIS A 62 21.00 7.41 21.75
C HIS A 62 19.62 7.84 22.29
N ASN A 63 18.75 8.41 21.44
CA ASN A 63 17.37 8.75 21.80
C ASN A 63 16.55 7.51 22.16
N ALA A 64 16.81 6.37 21.50
CA ALA A 64 16.25 5.07 21.84
C ALA A 64 16.88 4.40 23.09
N GLY A 65 17.85 5.06 23.73
CA GLY A 65 18.58 4.55 24.90
C GLY A 65 19.56 3.41 24.58
N GLN A 66 19.95 3.27 23.31
CA GLN A 66 20.86 2.24 22.84
C GLN A 66 22.24 2.84 22.53
N THR A 67 23.27 2.01 22.64
CA THR A 67 24.61 2.37 22.18
C THR A 67 24.72 2.10 20.69
N TYR A 68 25.26 3.08 19.97
CA TYR A 68 25.60 2.94 18.56
C TYR A 68 26.93 2.19 18.40
N ASP A 69 26.91 1.08 17.67
CA ASP A 69 28.08 0.25 17.39
C ASP A 69 28.53 0.45 15.93
N SER A 70 29.44 1.41 15.75
CA SER A 70 30.02 1.74 14.44
C SER A 70 30.90 0.60 13.88
N ALA A 71 31.50 -0.22 14.74
CA ALA A 71 32.28 -1.39 14.33
C ALA A 71 31.37 -2.49 13.78
N TYR A 72 30.23 -2.75 14.43
CA TYR A 72 29.21 -3.65 13.92
C TYR A 72 28.65 -3.17 12.57
N ARG A 73 28.31 -1.88 12.46
CA ARG A 73 27.76 -1.29 11.22
C ARG A 73 28.74 -1.41 10.05
N SER A 74 30.01 -1.07 10.27
CA SER A 74 31.04 -1.17 9.22
C SER A 74 31.30 -2.62 8.79
N ALA A 75 31.28 -3.58 9.73
CA ALA A 75 31.39 -5.00 9.41
C ALA A 75 30.16 -5.53 8.63
N HIS A 76 28.98 -4.97 8.85
CA HIS A 76 27.71 -5.41 8.26
C HIS A 76 27.12 -4.41 7.25
N PHE A 77 27.94 -3.56 6.62
CA PHE A 77 27.47 -2.48 5.73
C PHE A 77 26.49 -2.96 4.64
N ARG A 78 26.68 -4.19 4.14
CA ARG A 78 25.85 -4.81 3.10
C ARG A 78 24.45 -5.19 3.59
N GLU A 79 24.23 -5.31 4.89
CA GLU A 79 22.91 -5.55 5.50
C GLU A 79 22.05 -4.29 5.40
N PHE A 80 22.62 -3.11 5.65
CA PHE A 80 21.93 -1.81 5.63
C PHE A 80 21.59 -1.33 4.20
N GLY A 81 22.32 -1.79 3.18
CA GLY A 81 22.04 -1.47 1.78
C GLY A 81 20.94 -2.33 1.13
N ARG A 82 20.30 -3.25 1.87
CA ARG A 82 19.25 -4.12 1.29
C ARG A 82 17.94 -3.36 1.18
N TRP A 83 17.27 -3.57 0.05
CA TRP A 83 15.94 -3.01 -0.19
C TRP A 83 14.84 -3.71 0.64
N TYR A 84 15.08 -4.95 1.09
CA TYR A 84 14.21 -5.72 2.00
C TYR A 84 14.97 -6.92 2.60
N PRO A 85 14.71 -7.29 3.88
CA PRO A 85 14.00 -6.52 4.89
C PRO A 85 14.76 -5.23 5.21
N LEU A 86 14.03 -4.17 5.57
CA LEU A 86 14.65 -2.93 6.03
C LEU A 86 15.17 -3.14 7.44
N HIS A 87 16.41 -2.71 7.64
CA HIS A 87 17.13 -2.79 8.90
C HIS A 87 17.90 -1.51 9.12
N GLU A 88 17.74 -0.91 10.28
CA GLU A 88 18.50 0.25 10.73
C GLU A 88 18.96 -0.02 12.17
N LYS A 89 19.93 -0.93 12.28
CA LYS A 89 20.44 -1.44 13.54
C LYS A 89 21.39 -0.47 14.23
N CYS A 90 21.17 -0.26 15.53
CA CYS A 90 22.11 0.41 16.43
C CYS A 90 23.25 -0.52 16.84
N ASN A 91 22.91 -1.78 17.10
CA ASN A 91 23.81 -2.86 17.47
C ASN A 91 23.19 -4.20 17.04
N ALA A 92 23.85 -5.33 17.32
CA ALA A 92 23.36 -6.64 16.91
C ALA A 92 21.94 -7.00 17.43
N GLY A 93 21.50 -6.40 18.54
CA GLY A 93 20.26 -6.71 19.23
C GLY A 93 19.13 -5.70 19.08
N TYR A 94 19.39 -4.51 18.52
CA TYR A 94 18.39 -3.45 18.44
C TYR A 94 18.32 -2.83 17.04
N ASP A 95 17.10 -2.78 16.49
CA ASP A 95 16.75 -2.22 15.20
C ASP A 95 15.80 -1.04 15.40
N LEU A 96 16.16 0.13 14.84
CA LEU A 96 15.31 1.32 14.84
C LEU A 96 14.08 1.13 13.94
N VAL A 97 14.14 0.24 12.94
CA VAL A 97 13.00 -0.06 12.09
C VAL A 97 11.91 -0.76 12.92
N PRO A 98 10.71 -0.17 13.03
CA PRO A 98 9.64 -0.81 13.79
C PRO A 98 9.29 -2.19 13.23
N ALA A 99 9.04 -3.16 14.11
CA ALA A 99 8.79 -4.56 13.74
C ALA A 99 7.61 -4.77 12.77
N TRP A 100 6.67 -3.81 12.70
CA TRP A 100 5.51 -3.86 11.80
C TRP A 100 5.80 -3.42 10.36
N VAL A 101 6.90 -2.69 10.10
CA VAL A 101 7.22 -2.15 8.77
C VAL A 101 7.45 -3.28 7.77
N ASN A 102 8.33 -4.23 8.09
CA ASN A 102 8.70 -5.33 7.18
C ASN A 102 7.52 -6.25 6.81
N PRO A 103 6.63 -6.66 7.74
CA PRO A 103 5.39 -7.36 7.38
C PRO A 103 4.46 -6.50 6.52
N THR A 104 4.30 -5.22 6.84
CA THR A 104 3.39 -4.30 6.14
C THR A 104 3.82 -4.08 4.69
N LEU A 105 5.14 -4.01 4.43
CA LEU A 105 5.71 -3.92 3.07
C LEU A 105 5.43 -5.14 2.20
N ILE A 106 5.08 -6.30 2.78
CA ILE A 106 4.60 -7.46 2.01
C ILE A 106 3.09 -7.40 1.85
N VAL A 107 2.36 -7.16 2.96
CA VAL A 107 0.90 -7.29 2.99
C VAL A 107 0.23 -6.25 2.09
N LEU A 108 0.65 -4.99 2.14
CA LEU A 108 0.02 -3.91 1.37
C LEU A 108 0.12 -4.11 -0.16
N PRO A 109 1.28 -4.39 -0.77
CA PRO A 109 1.35 -4.62 -2.21
C PRO A 109 0.62 -5.90 -2.62
N VAL A 110 0.63 -6.95 -1.80
CA VAL A 110 -0.18 -8.15 -2.07
C VAL A 110 -1.67 -7.79 -2.14
N LEU A 111 -2.20 -7.06 -1.15
CA LEU A 111 -3.58 -6.60 -1.18
C LEU A 111 -3.86 -5.67 -2.38
N ALA A 112 -2.92 -4.78 -2.72
CA ALA A 112 -3.06 -3.89 -3.87
C ALA A 112 -3.16 -4.68 -5.17
N THR A 113 -2.33 -5.70 -5.36
CA THR A 113 -2.38 -6.56 -6.56
C THR A 113 -3.69 -7.33 -6.66
N LEU A 114 -4.22 -7.84 -5.54
CA LEU A 114 -5.53 -8.50 -5.51
C LEU A 114 -6.66 -7.54 -5.89
N CYS A 115 -6.63 -6.30 -5.37
CA CYS A 115 -7.58 -5.26 -5.75
C CYS A 115 -7.48 -4.90 -7.25
N LEU A 116 -6.27 -4.74 -7.79
CA LEU A 116 -6.06 -4.49 -9.23
C LEU A 116 -6.57 -5.65 -10.08
N ALA A 117 -6.23 -6.89 -9.74
CA ALA A 117 -6.67 -8.07 -10.47
C ALA A 117 -8.20 -8.15 -10.52
N TYR A 118 -8.86 -7.86 -9.40
CA TYR A 118 -10.32 -7.85 -9.34
C TYR A 118 -10.93 -6.69 -10.14
N SER A 119 -10.35 -5.49 -10.06
CA SER A 119 -10.75 -4.32 -10.87
C SER A 119 -10.68 -4.63 -12.38
N LEU A 120 -9.54 -5.19 -12.82
CA LEU A 120 -9.33 -5.58 -14.21
C LEU A 120 -10.34 -6.64 -14.65
N ARG A 121 -10.57 -7.66 -13.81
CA ARG A 121 -11.57 -8.70 -14.09
C ARG A 121 -12.97 -8.09 -14.31
N LEU A 122 -13.40 -7.19 -13.43
CA LEU A 122 -14.69 -6.51 -13.56
C LEU A 122 -14.75 -5.65 -14.84
N ALA A 123 -13.71 -4.87 -15.12
CA ALA A 123 -13.64 -4.03 -16.30
C ALA A 123 -13.67 -4.86 -17.60
N LEU A 124 -12.98 -6.00 -17.63
CA LEU A 124 -12.98 -6.92 -18.77
C LEU A 124 -14.36 -7.57 -18.98
N ILE A 125 -15.03 -7.99 -17.91
CA ILE A 125 -16.40 -8.52 -18.00
C ILE A 125 -17.34 -7.46 -18.57
N HIS A 126 -17.25 -6.22 -18.06
CA HIS A 126 -18.09 -5.12 -18.54
C HIS A 126 -17.85 -4.82 -20.04
N ARG A 127 -16.59 -4.74 -20.47
CA ARG A 127 -16.24 -4.55 -21.89
C ARG A 127 -16.76 -5.68 -22.78
N ARG A 128 -16.66 -6.94 -22.34
CA ARG A 128 -17.20 -8.09 -23.08
C ARG A 128 -18.72 -7.99 -23.23
N THR A 129 -19.43 -7.61 -22.17
CA THR A 129 -20.90 -7.45 -22.24
C THR A 129 -21.33 -6.31 -23.16
N GLU A 130 -20.62 -5.17 -23.16
CA GLU A 130 -20.91 -4.07 -24.08
C GLU A 130 -20.63 -4.45 -25.53
N HIS A 131 -19.51 -5.12 -25.80
CA HIS A 131 -19.19 -5.63 -27.13
C HIS A 131 -20.29 -6.59 -27.64
N LEU A 132 -20.75 -7.53 -26.82
CA LEU A 132 -21.82 -8.46 -27.20
C LEU A 132 -23.17 -7.77 -27.45
N ARG A 133 -23.48 -6.67 -26.76
CA ARG A 133 -24.69 -5.87 -27.02
C ARG A 133 -24.60 -5.04 -28.31
N GLY A 134 -23.38 -4.63 -28.69
CA GLY A 134 -23.12 -3.83 -29.89
C GLY A 134 -23.03 -4.62 -31.20
N VAL A 135 -22.90 -5.95 -31.15
CA VAL A 135 -22.93 -6.80 -32.35
C VAL A 135 -24.39 -6.90 -32.85
N PRO A 136 -24.73 -6.39 -34.06
CA PRO A 136 -26.05 -6.58 -34.63
C PRO A 136 -26.31 -8.08 -34.78
N GLY A 137 -27.44 -8.55 -34.24
CA GLY A 137 -27.85 -9.95 -34.40
C GLY A 137 -27.97 -10.32 -35.89
N PRO A 138 -27.78 -11.59 -36.28
CA PRO A 138 -27.78 -12.04 -37.68
C PRO A 138 -29.14 -11.94 -38.41
N GLY A 139 -30.07 -11.10 -37.94
CA GLY A 139 -31.45 -10.98 -38.45
C GLY A 139 -31.84 -9.64 -39.08
N THR A 140 -30.99 -8.60 -39.09
CA THR A 140 -31.31 -7.29 -39.69
C THR A 140 -30.63 -7.09 -41.05
N ARG A 141 -30.89 -8.00 -41.99
CA ARG A 141 -30.61 -7.76 -43.41
C ARG A 141 -31.87 -8.03 -44.23
N ALA A 142 -32.32 -6.96 -44.90
CA ALA A 142 -33.28 -6.90 -46.00
C ALA A 142 -34.76 -7.20 -45.67
N ARG A 143 -35.55 -6.12 -45.58
CA ARG A 143 -36.76 -6.02 -46.38
C ARG A 143 -36.88 -4.59 -46.90
#